data_AF-A0A557QYB2-F1
#
_entry.id   AF-A0A557QYB2-F1
#
_cell.length_a   1.000
_cell.length_b   1.000
_cell.length_c   1.000
_cell.angle_alpha   90.00
_cell.angle_beta   90.00
_cell.angle_gamma   90.00
#
_symmetry.space_group_name_H-M   'P 1'
#
loop_
_entity.id
_entity.type
_entity.pdbx_description
1 polymer ?
#
loop_
_entity_poly.entity_id
_entity_poly.type
_entity_poly.pdbx_seq_one_letter_code
_entity_poly.pdbx_strand_id
1 'polypeptide(L)'
;MGVKDADTSADAGADVEAKAEALEDLAATRADIAADTAEDEVADDAVVALSRAAPDNAAADSFSLALEVRQLRRDAAQLRGEIDQLRAEQLVFRQSINEQAAQLDAARAAQRVSPLYGEALALVRRGMTAEDIAERCSISVAEAELVKSLGQDPAEGSEDAR
;
A
#
# COMPACT_ATOMS: atom_id res chain seq x y z
N MET A 1 -76.12 -36.42 71.42
CA MET A 1 -76.17 -35.78 72.75
C MET A 1 -75.11 -36.44 73.61
N GLY A 2 -74.04 -35.70 73.92
CA GLY A 2 -72.97 -36.09 74.85
C GLY A 2 -71.97 -37.11 74.31
N VAL A 3 -70.69 -37.16 74.68
CA VAL A 3 -69.76 -36.41 75.55
C VAL A 3 -68.39 -36.97 75.07
N LYS A 4 -67.22 -36.31 75.04
CA LYS A 4 -66.41 -35.89 76.18
C LYS A 4 -64.98 -35.64 75.69
N ASP A 5 -64.41 -34.53 76.14
CA ASP A 5 -62.98 -34.22 76.10
C ASP A 5 -62.17 -35.25 76.90
N ALA A 6 -60.94 -35.53 76.48
CA ALA A 6 -59.76 -35.52 77.36
C ALA A 6 -58.50 -35.92 76.56
N ASP A 7 -57.63 -34.92 76.42
CA ASP A 7 -56.28 -34.95 76.96
C ASP A 7 -55.30 -36.04 76.47
N THR A 8 -54.32 -35.63 75.66
CA THR A 8 -52.92 -36.02 75.85
C THR A 8 -52.01 -34.97 75.22
N SER A 9 -51.60 -34.01 76.05
CA SER A 9 -50.38 -33.23 75.90
C SER A 9 -49.15 -34.12 76.02
N ALA A 10 -48.38 -34.32 74.94
CA ALA A 10 -46.94 -34.61 74.96
C ALA A 10 -46.44 -34.94 73.53
N ASP A 11 -46.30 -33.92 72.67
CA ASP A 11 -45.37 -33.99 71.51
C ASP A 11 -45.04 -32.61 70.89
N ALA A 12 -45.75 -31.54 71.28
CA ALA A 12 -45.60 -30.21 70.69
C ALA A 12 -44.24 -29.51 70.97
N GLY A 13 -43.29 -30.16 71.64
CA GLY A 13 -41.95 -29.60 71.88
C GLY A 13 -41.01 -29.76 70.69
N ALA A 14 -40.98 -30.95 70.08
CA ALA A 14 -40.10 -31.24 68.94
C ALA A 14 -40.60 -30.60 67.63
N ASP A 15 -41.93 -30.57 67.43
CA ASP A 15 -42.54 -29.94 66.26
C ASP A 15 -42.41 -28.42 66.24
N VAL A 16 -42.31 -27.75 67.39
CA VAL A 16 -42.16 -26.29 67.45
C VAL A 16 -40.71 -25.88 67.22
N GLU A 17 -39.74 -26.67 67.68
CA GLU A 17 -38.31 -26.43 67.44
C GLU A 17 -37.96 -26.73 65.96
N ALA A 18 -38.43 -27.84 65.39
CA ALA A 18 -38.27 -28.15 63.97
C ALA A 18 -39.02 -27.15 63.05
N LYS A 19 -40.16 -26.62 63.49
CA LYS A 19 -40.91 -25.59 62.74
C LYS A 19 -40.29 -24.21 62.90
N ALA A 20 -39.62 -23.92 64.01
CA ALA A 20 -38.85 -22.70 64.19
C ALA A 20 -37.58 -22.71 63.31
N GLU A 21 -36.85 -23.82 63.28
CA GLU A 21 -35.71 -24.03 62.37
C GLU A 21 -36.15 -23.96 60.90
N ALA A 22 -37.28 -24.60 60.52
CA ALA A 22 -37.79 -24.51 59.15
C ALA A 22 -38.28 -23.10 58.75
N LEU A 23 -38.75 -22.29 59.71
CA LEU A 23 -39.11 -20.90 59.47
C LEU A 23 -37.89 -19.99 59.40
N GLU A 24 -36.82 -20.31 60.14
CA GLU A 24 -35.53 -19.63 60.08
C GLU A 24 -34.80 -19.94 58.78
N ASP A 25 -34.85 -21.20 58.31
CA ASP A 25 -34.37 -21.60 56.98
C ASP A 25 -35.18 -20.96 55.84
N LEU A 26 -36.50 -20.82 55.98
CA LEU A 26 -37.32 -20.09 55.00
C LEU A 26 -37.05 -18.57 55.03
N ALA A 27 -36.74 -18.00 56.19
CA ALA A 27 -36.38 -16.60 56.32
C ALA A 27 -34.97 -16.31 55.79
N ALA A 28 -34.02 -17.23 56.01
CA ALA A 28 -32.68 -17.20 55.45
C ALA A 28 -32.72 -17.32 53.93
N THR A 29 -33.43 -18.31 53.39
CA THR A 29 -33.62 -18.46 51.93
C THR A 29 -34.38 -17.29 51.32
N ARG A 30 -35.33 -16.67 52.01
CA ARG A 30 -36.01 -15.46 51.54
C ARG A 30 -35.13 -14.22 51.59
N ALA A 31 -34.24 -14.11 52.57
CA ALA A 31 -33.24 -13.04 52.65
C ALA A 31 -32.17 -13.21 51.55
N ASP A 32 -31.75 -14.45 51.28
CA ASP A 32 -30.84 -14.80 50.20
C ASP A 32 -31.48 -14.52 48.83
N ILE A 33 -32.75 -14.88 48.61
CA ILE A 33 -33.49 -14.55 47.38
C ILE A 33 -33.68 -13.02 47.26
N ALA A 34 -33.96 -12.31 48.35
CA ALA A 34 -34.10 -10.85 48.31
C ALA A 34 -32.77 -10.14 48.00
N ALA A 35 -31.65 -10.64 48.52
CA ALA A 35 -30.32 -10.15 48.20
C ALA A 35 -29.94 -10.45 46.75
N ASP A 36 -30.24 -11.66 46.26
CA ASP A 36 -30.00 -12.07 44.87
C ASP A 36 -30.84 -11.23 43.89
N THR A 37 -32.12 -10.95 44.20
CA THR A 37 -32.97 -10.07 43.37
C THR A 37 -32.56 -8.60 43.41
N ALA A 38 -31.96 -8.12 44.50
CA ALA A 38 -31.49 -6.74 44.60
C ALA A 38 -30.18 -6.52 43.82
N GLU A 39 -29.32 -7.53 43.75
CA GLU A 39 -28.13 -7.50 42.89
C GLU A 39 -28.51 -7.67 41.41
N ASP A 40 -29.53 -8.48 41.09
CA ASP A 40 -30.03 -8.70 39.73
C ASP A 40 -30.79 -7.48 39.17
N GLU A 41 -31.59 -6.77 39.99
CA GLU A 41 -32.25 -5.51 39.55
C GLU A 41 -31.26 -4.35 39.36
N VAL A 42 -30.21 -4.25 40.19
CA VAL A 42 -29.16 -3.21 40.03
C VAL A 42 -28.24 -3.54 38.85
N ALA A 43 -27.97 -4.83 38.60
CA ALA A 43 -27.26 -5.28 37.41
C ALA A 43 -28.09 -5.01 36.13
N ASP A 44 -29.40 -5.27 36.15
CA ASP A 44 -30.27 -5.03 35.00
C ASP A 44 -30.42 -3.51 34.71
N ASP A 45 -30.57 -2.66 35.73
CA ASP A 45 -30.60 -1.20 35.54
C ASP A 45 -29.25 -0.64 35.06
N ALA A 46 -28.13 -1.18 35.57
CA ALA A 46 -26.79 -0.82 35.09
C ALA A 46 -26.54 -1.29 33.64
N VAL A 47 -27.00 -2.48 33.27
CA VAL A 47 -26.91 -3.03 31.92
C VAL A 47 -27.84 -2.27 30.96
N VAL A 48 -29.03 -1.87 31.40
CA VAL A 48 -29.95 -1.02 30.65
C VAL A 48 -29.38 0.40 30.49
N ALA A 49 -28.74 0.97 31.51
CA ALA A 49 -28.05 2.26 31.43
C ALA A 49 -26.83 2.21 30.50
N LEU A 50 -26.01 1.15 30.57
CA LEU A 50 -24.90 0.91 29.65
C LEU A 50 -25.42 0.72 28.22
N SER A 51 -26.51 -0.02 28.04
CA SER A 51 -27.16 -0.25 26.74
C SER A 51 -27.80 1.00 26.17
N ARG A 52 -28.21 1.97 27.01
CA ARG A 52 -28.73 3.28 26.58
C ARG A 52 -27.62 4.28 26.25
N ALA A 53 -26.44 4.15 26.85
CA ALA A 53 -25.23 4.92 26.52
C ALA A 53 -24.42 4.34 25.34
N ALA A 54 -24.52 3.02 25.10
CA ALA A 54 -23.90 2.31 23.98
C ALA A 54 -24.27 2.83 22.58
N PRO A 55 -25.53 3.21 22.25
CA PRO A 55 -25.87 3.72 20.92
C PRO A 55 -25.17 5.04 20.60
N ASP A 56 -24.98 5.91 21.59
CA ASP A 56 -24.31 7.20 21.40
C ASP A 56 -22.79 7.02 21.17
N ASN A 57 -22.16 6.08 21.89
CA ASN A 57 -20.76 5.73 21.68
C ASN A 57 -20.51 5.00 20.34
N ALA A 58 -21.37 4.05 19.98
CA ALA A 58 -21.29 3.36 18.68
C ALA A 58 -21.55 4.31 17.51
N ALA A 59 -22.45 5.28 17.67
CA ALA A 59 -22.67 6.34 16.68
C ALA A 59 -21.44 7.26 16.56
N ALA A 60 -20.83 7.66 17.68
CA ALA A 60 -19.60 8.46 17.69
C ALA A 60 -18.42 7.73 17.01
N ASP A 61 -18.25 6.43 17.28
CA ASP A 61 -17.23 5.59 16.65
C ASP A 61 -17.49 5.37 15.15
N SER A 62 -18.75 5.21 14.75
CA SER A 62 -19.10 5.11 13.33
C SER A 62 -18.82 6.41 12.57
N PHE A 63 -19.02 7.56 13.22
CA PHE A 63 -18.75 8.87 12.64
C PHE A 63 -17.24 9.14 12.55
N SER A 64 -16.47 8.80 13.59
CA SER A 64 -15.02 8.93 13.58
C SER A 64 -14.39 8.07 12.49
N LEU A 65 -14.83 6.81 12.35
CA LEU A 65 -14.41 5.91 11.27
C LEU A 65 -14.78 6.46 9.89
N ALA A 66 -15.98 7.03 9.73
CA ALA A 66 -16.40 7.64 8.46
C ALA A 66 -15.52 8.84 8.07
N LEU A 67 -15.11 9.66 9.05
CA LEU A 67 -14.17 10.76 8.82
C LEU A 67 -12.77 10.25 8.46
N GLU A 68 -12.27 9.24 9.16
CA GLU A 68 -10.97 8.64 8.86
C GLU A 68 -10.94 8.03 7.45
N VAL A 69 -11.96 7.26 7.07
CA VAL A 69 -12.10 6.71 5.72
C VAL A 69 -12.13 7.83 4.68
N ARG A 70 -12.80 8.95 4.96
CA ARG A 70 -12.83 10.09 4.04
C ARG A 70 -11.46 10.75 3.93
N GLN A 71 -10.73 10.88 5.03
CA GLN A 71 -9.37 11.43 5.05
C GLN A 71 -8.41 10.53 4.28
N LEU A 72 -8.37 9.24 4.60
CA LEU A 72 -7.52 8.26 3.89
C LEU A 72 -7.81 8.22 2.38
N ARG A 73 -9.07 8.35 1.97
CA ARG A 73 -9.43 8.44 0.55
C ARG A 73 -8.89 9.70 -0.11
N ARG A 74 -8.91 10.83 0.58
CA ARG A 74 -8.33 12.09 0.09
C ARG A 74 -6.81 11.95 -0.05
N ASP A 75 -6.16 11.43 0.98
CA ASP A 75 -4.71 11.27 1.01
C ASP A 75 -4.24 10.27 -0.06
N ALA A 76 -4.97 9.16 -0.23
CA ALA A 76 -4.70 8.21 -1.31
C ALA A 76 -4.89 8.83 -2.71
N ALA A 77 -5.88 9.71 -2.89
CA ALA A 77 -6.05 10.44 -4.14
C ALA A 77 -4.91 11.44 -4.39
N GLN A 78 -4.48 12.15 -3.35
CA GLN A 78 -3.35 13.08 -3.41
C GLN A 78 -2.04 12.37 -3.77
N LEU A 79 -1.70 11.29 -3.07
CA LEU A 79 -0.48 10.51 -3.32
C LEU A 79 -0.46 9.92 -4.74
N ARG A 80 -1.61 9.48 -5.25
CA ARG A 80 -1.70 9.02 -6.66
C ARG A 80 -1.38 10.17 -7.63
N GLY A 81 -1.91 11.36 -7.37
CA GLY A 81 -1.59 12.56 -8.16
C GLY A 81 -0.09 12.90 -8.12
N GLU A 82 0.53 12.88 -6.95
CA GLU A 82 1.97 13.12 -6.78
C GLU A 82 2.82 12.07 -7.52
N ILE A 83 2.44 10.78 -7.43
CA ILE A 83 3.12 9.71 -8.18
C ILE A 83 3.01 9.93 -9.69
N ASP A 84 1.84 10.31 -10.18
CA ASP A 84 1.63 10.55 -11.61
C ASP A 84 2.43 11.76 -12.10
N GLN A 85 2.54 12.81 -11.29
CA GLN A 85 3.41 13.97 -11.56
C GLN A 85 4.88 13.56 -11.62
N LEU A 86 5.39 12.84 -10.62
CA LEU A 86 6.78 12.37 -10.58
C LEU A 86 7.11 11.44 -11.75
N ARG A 87 6.17 10.57 -12.15
CA ARG A 87 6.33 9.72 -13.34
C ARG A 87 6.41 10.55 -14.62
N ALA A 88 5.60 11.60 -14.75
CA ALA A 88 5.68 12.51 -15.89
C ALA A 88 7.02 13.25 -15.94
N GLU A 89 7.51 13.78 -14.81
CA GLU A 89 8.83 14.41 -14.71
C GLU A 89 9.96 13.43 -15.04
N GLN A 90 9.87 12.20 -14.54
CA GLN A 90 10.84 11.15 -14.85
C GLN A 90 10.89 10.84 -16.36
N LEU A 91 9.74 10.80 -17.03
CA LEU A 91 9.69 10.60 -18.48
C LEU A 91 10.38 11.74 -19.22
N VAL A 92 10.13 12.99 -18.82
CA VAL A 92 10.80 14.17 -19.40
C VAL A 92 12.31 14.11 -19.19
N PHE A 93 12.79 13.76 -17.99
CA PHE A 93 14.22 13.63 -17.74
C PHE A 93 14.86 12.49 -18.54
N ARG A 94 14.18 11.35 -18.69
CA ARG A 94 14.69 10.24 -19.51
C ARG A 94 14.78 10.63 -20.98
N GLN A 95 13.78 11.37 -21.50
CA GLN A 95 13.83 11.91 -22.86
C GLN A 95 15.01 12.88 -23.01
N SER A 96 15.17 13.82 -22.08
CA SER A 96 16.29 14.78 -22.10
C SER A 96 17.66 14.08 -22.06
N ILE A 97 17.84 13.04 -21.23
CA ILE A 97 19.08 12.27 -21.18
C ILE A 97 19.34 11.56 -22.50
N ASN A 98 18.32 10.95 -23.09
CA ASN A 98 18.45 10.27 -24.38
C ASN A 98 18.83 11.26 -25.50
N GLU A 99 18.22 12.44 -25.52
CA GLU A 99 18.55 13.50 -26.47
C GLU A 99 19.99 13.97 -26.30
N GLN A 100 20.44 14.20 -25.06
CA GLN A 100 21.82 14.58 -24.77
C GLN A 100 22.81 13.48 -25.15
N ALA A 101 22.49 12.21 -24.88
CA ALA A 101 23.31 11.09 -25.31
C ALA A 101 23.44 11.05 -26.84
N ALA A 102 22.34 11.21 -27.57
CA ALA A 102 22.36 11.28 -29.03
C ALA A 102 23.19 12.47 -29.55
N GLN A 103 23.09 13.64 -28.91
CA GLN A 103 23.92 14.80 -29.25
C GLN A 103 25.40 14.55 -29.00
N LEU A 104 25.75 13.90 -27.89
CA LEU A 104 27.13 13.54 -27.58
C LEU A 104 27.68 12.51 -28.56
N ASP A 105 26.87 11.52 -28.95
CA ASP A 105 27.29 10.53 -29.94
C ASP A 105 27.45 11.16 -31.33
N ALA A 106 26.56 12.07 -31.73
CA ALA A 106 26.72 12.86 -32.94
C ALA A 106 27.98 13.74 -32.90
N ALA A 107 28.25 14.40 -31.77
CA ALA A 107 29.46 15.21 -31.59
C ALA A 107 30.73 14.35 -31.61
N ARG A 108 30.70 13.16 -31.02
CA ARG A 108 31.81 12.19 -31.07
C ARG A 108 32.02 11.65 -32.48
N ALA A 109 30.95 11.37 -33.23
CA ALA A 109 31.06 10.97 -34.62
C ALA A 109 31.69 12.08 -35.46
N ALA A 110 31.27 13.33 -35.25
CA ALA A 110 31.87 14.50 -35.89
C ALA A 110 33.35 14.70 -35.48
N GLN A 111 33.71 14.44 -34.22
CA GLN A 111 35.10 14.60 -33.74
C GLN A 111 36.02 13.44 -34.16
N ARG A 112 35.49 12.22 -34.32
CA ARG A 112 36.24 11.06 -34.84
C ARG A 112 36.64 11.24 -36.30
N VAL A 113 35.90 12.06 -37.05
CA VAL A 113 36.27 12.46 -38.41
C VAL A 113 36.99 13.80 -38.30
N SER A 114 38.31 13.78 -38.15
CA SER A 114 39.14 14.98 -38.34
C SER A 114 38.69 15.68 -39.65
N PRO A 115 38.59 17.02 -39.71
CA PRO A 115 38.15 17.73 -40.92
C PRO A 115 38.90 17.26 -42.20
N LEU A 116 40.18 16.91 -42.05
CA LEU A 116 41.02 16.35 -43.12
C LEU A 116 40.52 14.98 -43.60
N TYR A 117 40.08 14.11 -42.69
CA TYR A 117 39.53 12.80 -43.01
C TYR A 117 38.14 12.91 -43.65
N GLY A 118 37.35 13.91 -43.25
CA GLY A 118 36.07 14.23 -43.88
C GLY A 118 36.23 14.68 -45.34
N GLU A 119 37.25 15.49 -45.63
CA GLU A 119 37.62 15.87 -46.99
C GLU A 119 38.08 14.64 -47.79
N ALA A 120 38.96 13.80 -47.24
CA ALA A 120 39.42 12.58 -47.88
C ALA A 120 38.26 11.62 -48.22
N LEU A 121 37.33 11.39 -47.29
CA LEU A 121 36.11 10.59 -47.52
C LEU A 121 35.21 11.18 -48.62
N ALA A 122 35.09 12.51 -48.71
CA ALA A 122 34.34 13.15 -49.79
C ALA A 122 35.00 12.95 -51.16
N LEU A 123 36.33 12.89 -51.22
CA LEU A 123 37.08 12.56 -52.45
C LEU A 123 36.93 11.08 -52.82
N VAL A 124 36.91 10.16 -51.84
CA VAL A 124 36.58 8.74 -52.07
C VAL A 124 35.18 8.59 -52.68
N ARG A 125 34.17 9.29 -52.14
CA ARG A 125 32.80 9.28 -52.68
C ARG A 125 32.69 9.84 -54.11
N ARG A 126 33.65 10.67 -54.53
CA ARG A 126 33.79 11.16 -55.91
C ARG A 126 34.57 10.21 -56.82
N GLY A 127 35.03 9.07 -56.30
CA GLY A 127 35.74 8.04 -57.05
C GLY A 127 37.22 8.32 -57.30
N MET A 128 37.87 9.19 -56.52
CA MET A 128 39.32 9.43 -56.66
C MET A 128 40.16 8.23 -56.23
N THR A 129 41.37 8.15 -56.79
CA THR A 129 42.36 7.13 -56.44
C THR A 129 42.99 7.42 -55.07
N ALA A 130 43.61 6.41 -54.45
CA ALA A 130 44.24 6.59 -53.14
C ALA A 130 45.45 7.53 -53.24
N GLU A 131 46.15 7.50 -54.37
CA GLU A 131 47.28 8.36 -54.70
C GLU A 131 46.86 9.83 -54.79
N ASP A 132 45.78 10.12 -55.53
CA ASP A 132 45.28 11.49 -55.69
C ASP A 132 44.78 12.08 -54.35
N ILE A 133 44.21 11.24 -53.49
CA ILE A 133 43.73 11.63 -52.17
C ILE A 133 44.91 11.90 -51.23
N ALA A 134 45.94 11.05 -51.24
CA ALA A 134 47.14 11.22 -50.43
C ALA A 134 47.83 12.56 -50.73
N GLU A 135 47.95 12.91 -52.01
CA GLU A 135 48.54 14.18 -52.45
C GLU A 135 47.69 15.38 -52.03
N ARG A 136 46.37 15.34 -52.27
CA ARG A 136 45.48 16.48 -51.96
C ARG A 136 45.28 16.72 -50.46
N CYS A 137 45.15 15.66 -49.67
CA CYS A 137 44.90 15.76 -48.24
C CYS A 137 46.18 15.77 -47.40
N SER A 138 47.36 15.70 -48.03
CA SER A 138 48.67 15.65 -47.35
C SER A 138 48.77 14.51 -46.31
N ILE A 139 48.24 13.34 -46.67
CA ILE A 139 48.28 12.11 -45.87
C ILE A 139 49.11 11.03 -46.58
N SER A 140 49.46 9.95 -45.88
CA SER A 140 50.18 8.85 -46.51
C SER A 140 49.30 8.04 -47.46
N VAL A 141 49.88 7.38 -48.46
CA VAL A 141 49.14 6.49 -49.39
C VAL A 141 48.45 5.36 -48.61
N ALA A 142 49.11 4.78 -47.61
CA ALA A 142 48.52 3.75 -46.75
C ALA A 142 47.30 4.27 -45.96
N GLU A 143 47.34 5.52 -45.52
CA GLU A 143 46.21 6.17 -44.85
C GLU A 143 45.07 6.44 -45.84
N ALA A 144 45.36 6.86 -47.07
CA ALA A 144 44.35 7.06 -48.11
C ALA A 144 43.69 5.73 -48.56
N GLU A 145 44.43 4.62 -48.60
CA GLU A 145 43.87 3.29 -48.85
C GLU A 145 42.91 2.87 -47.74
N LEU A 146 43.24 3.14 -46.48
CA LEU A 146 42.35 2.90 -45.34
C LEU A 146 41.08 3.79 -45.42
N VAL A 147 41.22 5.07 -45.80
CA VAL A 147 40.06 5.94 -46.03
C VAL A 147 39.15 5.37 -47.12
N LYS A 148 39.75 4.84 -48.19
CA LYS A 148 39.03 4.27 -49.33
C LYS A 148 38.25 3.01 -48.94
N SER A 149 38.83 2.11 -48.16
CA SER A 149 38.11 0.94 -47.65
C SER A 149 36.96 1.35 -46.72
N LEU A 150 37.21 2.25 -45.76
CA LEU A 150 36.17 2.78 -44.86
C LEU A 150 35.05 3.52 -45.60
N GLY A 151 35.37 4.23 -46.68
CA GLY A 151 34.40 4.99 -47.48
C GLY A 151 33.60 4.15 -48.48
N GLN A 152 34.06 2.92 -48.78
CA GLN A 152 33.37 1.92 -49.59
C GLN A 152 32.46 1.00 -48.74
N ASP A 153 32.67 0.95 -47.42
CA ASP A 153 31.88 0.19 -46.44
C ASP A 153 30.73 0.94 -45.72
N PRO A 154 30.07 2.01 -46.24
CA PRO A 154 28.97 2.61 -45.50
C PRO A 154 27.67 1.78 -45.52
N ALA A 155 27.63 0.59 -46.14
CA ALA A 155 26.39 -0.18 -46.35
C ALA A 155 26.51 -1.70 -46.63
N GLU A 156 27.53 -2.44 -46.17
CA GLU A 156 27.45 -3.93 -46.14
C GLU A 156 27.08 -4.45 -44.74
N GLY A 157 25.96 -3.93 -44.23
CA GLY A 157 25.31 -4.37 -42.99
C GLY A 157 23.78 -4.25 -43.00
N SER A 158 23.18 -3.89 -44.14
CA SER A 158 21.74 -3.87 -44.33
C SER A 158 21.37 -4.41 -45.71
N GLU A 159 20.80 -5.61 -45.70
CA GLU A 159 19.82 -6.10 -46.69
C GLU A 159 20.31 -6.27 -48.13
N ASP A 160 20.82 -7.47 -48.47
CA ASP A 160 20.38 -8.19 -49.66
C ASP A 160 20.85 -9.66 -49.62
N ALA A 161 20.21 -10.42 -48.71
CA ALA A 161 20.19 -11.87 -48.77
C ALA A 161 18.87 -12.41 -48.19
N ARG A 162 17.75 -12.19 -48.92
CA ARG A 162 16.67 -13.15 -49.23
C ARG A 162 15.36 -12.48 -49.61
#